data_AF-A0A7J4Q4Z9-F1
#
_entry.id   AF-A0A7J4Q4Z9-F1
#
_cell.length_a   1.000
_cell.length_b   1.000
_cell.length_c   1.000
_cell.angle_alpha   90.00
_cell.angle_beta   90.00
_cell.angle_gamma   90.00
#
_symmetry.space_group_name_H-M   'P 1'
#
loop_
_entity.id
_entity.type
_entity.pdbx_description
1 polymer ?
#
loop_
_entity_poly.entity_id
_entity_poly.type
_entity_poly.pdbx_seq_one_letter_code
_entity_poly.pdbx_strand_id
1 'polypeptide(L)'
;VLTLLNDETTRACVFLLTSSSDANAEGMCSVYEVRPRGCRTYPNVLNEQDEAILDEGCPHRSQFPEPTEEDAITLLNLEEQLLREV
;
A
#
# COMPACT_ATOMS: atom_id res chain seq x y z
N VAL A 1 -15.85 0.43 -20.22
CA VAL A 1 -16.40 1.72 -19.74
C VAL A 1 -16.02 1.83 -18.27
N LEU A 2 -15.00 2.63 -17.95
CA LEU A 2 -14.56 2.90 -16.57
C LEU A 2 -15.55 3.89 -15.96
N THR A 3 -16.52 3.38 -15.22
CA THR A 3 -17.50 4.20 -14.51
C THR A 3 -17.39 3.90 -13.03
N LEU A 4 -16.34 4.44 -12.42
CA LEU A 4 -16.31 4.67 -10.98
C LEU A 4 -16.94 6.05 -10.76
N LEU A 5 -18.27 6.09 -10.79
CA LEU A 5 -19.05 7.25 -10.34
C LEU A 5 -19.32 7.07 -8.85
N ASN A 6 -19.46 8.19 -8.13
CA ASN A 6 -19.90 8.17 -6.74
C ASN A 6 -21.20 7.36 -6.63
N ASP A 7 -21.16 6.28 -5.86
CA ASP A 7 -22.27 5.35 -5.68
C ASP A 7 -22.70 5.38 -4.21
N GLU A 8 -23.90 5.91 -3.97
CA GLU A 8 -24.47 6.06 -2.62
C GLU A 8 -24.78 4.71 -1.95
N THR A 9 -24.95 3.64 -2.72
CA THR A 9 -25.20 2.29 -2.16
C THR A 9 -23.93 1.63 -1.65
N THR A 10 -22.80 1.86 -2.32
CA THR A 10 -21.48 1.35 -1.93
C THR A 10 -20.70 2.30 -1.02
N ARG A 11 -21.14 3.57 -0.93
CA ARG A 11 -20.41 4.68 -0.28
C ARG A 11 -19.01 4.91 -0.88
N ALA A 12 -18.81 4.55 -2.13
CA ALA A 12 -17.55 4.81 -2.83
C ALA A 12 -17.53 6.28 -3.30
N CYS A 13 -16.64 7.09 -2.73
CA CYS A 13 -16.34 8.43 -3.23
C CYS A 13 -15.12 8.36 -4.16
N VAL A 14 -15.33 8.41 -5.47
CA VAL A 14 -14.25 8.58 -6.46
C VAL A 14 -14.35 10.00 -7.01
N PHE A 15 -13.59 10.91 -6.39
CA PHE A 15 -13.38 12.23 -6.96
C PHE A 15 -12.41 12.09 -8.15
N LEU A 16 -12.94 11.84 -9.36
CA LEU A 16 -12.18 12.08 -10.58
C LEU A 16 -12.07 13.60 -10.77
N LEU A 17 -11.18 14.23 -10.01
CA LEU A 17 -10.85 15.66 -10.15
C LEU A 17 -10.09 15.95 -11.46
N THR A 18 -9.83 14.94 -12.29
CA THR A 18 -9.07 15.09 -13.52
C THR A 18 -9.48 14.11 -14.59
N SER A 19 -9.64 14.63 -15.80
CA SER A 19 -9.77 13.88 -17.04
C SER A 19 -8.42 13.70 -17.75
N SER A 20 -7.32 14.07 -17.09
CA SER A 20 -5.97 13.96 -17.64
C SER A 20 -5.44 12.54 -17.52
N SER A 21 -4.73 12.09 -18.55
CA SER A 21 -3.95 10.84 -18.51
C SER A 21 -2.56 11.02 -17.88
N ASP A 22 -2.20 12.25 -17.49
CA ASP A 22 -0.94 12.56 -16.80
C ASP A 22 -1.01 12.15 -15.33
N ALA A 23 -0.09 11.29 -14.88
CA ALA A 23 0.02 10.81 -13.51
C ALA A 23 0.27 11.92 -12.48
N ASN A 24 0.75 13.10 -12.91
CA ASN A 24 1.01 14.25 -12.06
C ASN A 24 -0.05 15.36 -12.17
N ALA A 25 -1.16 15.10 -12.85
CA ALA A 25 -2.22 16.10 -12.99
C ALA A 25 -2.86 16.45 -11.63
N GLU A 26 -3.34 17.69 -11.51
CA GLU A 26 -4.15 18.13 -10.37
C GLU A 26 -5.31 17.15 -10.15
N GLY A 27 -5.54 16.72 -8.91
CA GLY A 27 -6.60 15.75 -8.61
C GLY A 27 -6.22 14.28 -8.72
N MET A 28 -4.99 13.95 -9.15
CA MET A 28 -4.45 12.59 -9.04
C MET A 28 -3.98 12.28 -7.61
N CYS A 29 -4.14 11.03 -7.17
CA CYS A 29 -3.52 10.55 -5.94
C CYS A 29 -1.99 10.50 -6.11
N SER A 30 -1.26 11.15 -5.21
CA SER A 30 0.21 11.08 -5.17
C SER A 30 0.68 10.24 -3.99
N VAL A 31 1.90 9.70 -4.12
CA VAL A 31 2.60 9.11 -2.97
C VAL A 31 3.07 10.26 -2.07
N TYR A 32 2.46 10.39 -0.89
CA TYR A 32 2.81 11.42 0.07
C TYR A 32 4.19 11.13 0.72
N GLU A 33 4.93 12.18 1.09
CA GLU A 33 6.30 12.04 1.60
C GLU A 33 6.35 11.35 2.99
N VAL A 34 5.43 11.72 3.88
CA VAL A 34 5.39 11.21 5.26
C VAL A 34 4.47 10.00 5.37
N ARG A 35 4.90 8.88 4.77
CA ARG A 35 4.21 7.59 4.91
C ARG A 35 4.49 6.89 6.24
N PRO A 36 3.49 6.22 6.86
CA PRO A 36 3.75 5.28 7.94
C PRO A 36 4.79 4.25 7.54
N ARG A 37 5.57 3.76 8.51
CA ARG A 37 6.71 2.87 8.23
C ARG A 37 6.28 1.62 7.45
N GLY A 38 5.16 1.00 7.80
CA GLY A 38 4.59 -0.14 7.05
C GLY A 38 4.27 0.18 5.58
N CYS A 39 3.74 1.37 5.29
CA CYS A 39 3.47 1.81 3.91
C CYS A 39 4.75 2.14 3.12
N ARG A 40 5.88 2.34 3.80
CA ARG A 40 7.20 2.54 3.16
C ARG A 40 7.89 1.22 2.85
N THR A 41 7.60 0.16 3.60
CA THR A 41 8.16 -1.19 3.41
C THR A 41 7.38 -2.04 2.41
N TYR A 42 6.11 -1.70 2.12
CA TYR A 42 5.33 -2.38 1.08
C TYR A 42 6.08 -2.40 -0.27
N PRO A 43 6.17 -3.54 -0.98
CA PRO A 43 5.36 -4.76 -0.82
C PRO A 43 5.90 -5.83 0.15
N ASN A 44 6.91 -5.55 0.97
CA ASN A 44 7.36 -6.52 1.98
C ASN A 44 6.30 -6.65 3.09
N VAL A 45 5.85 -7.88 3.35
CA VAL A 45 4.83 -8.24 4.37
C VAL A 45 5.25 -9.49 5.14
N LEU A 46 4.69 -9.71 6.33
CA LEU A 46 4.86 -10.98 7.06
C LEU A 46 3.80 -11.98 6.60
N ASN A 47 4.21 -13.22 6.35
CA ASN A 47 3.28 -14.34 6.18
C ASN A 47 2.85 -14.92 7.54
N GLU A 48 2.05 -15.98 7.53
CA GLU A 48 1.56 -16.66 8.75
C GLU A 48 2.67 -17.39 9.54
N GLN A 49 3.90 -17.45 9.01
CA GLN A 49 5.08 -18.07 9.61
C GLN A 49 6.10 -17.02 10.10
N ASP A 50 5.72 -15.74 10.16
CA ASP A 50 6.58 -14.62 10.56
C ASP A 50 7.76 -14.37 9.60
N GLU A 51 7.66 -14.84 8.35
CA GLU A 51 8.68 -14.63 7.33
C GLU A 51 8.32 -13.41 6.46
N ALA A 52 9.32 -12.58 6.17
CA ALA A 52 9.16 -11.48 5.22
C ALA A 52 9.08 -12.03 3.78
N ILE A 53 7.97 -11.74 3.12
CA ILE A 53 7.72 -12.08 1.72
C ILE A 53 7.28 -10.85 0.94
N LEU A 54 7.33 -10.91 -0.39
CA LEU A 54 6.63 -9.95 -1.24
C LEU A 54 5.14 -10.29 -1.26
N ASP A 55 4.29 -9.28 -1.08
CA ASP A 55 2.84 -9.46 -1.14
C ASP A 55 2.39 -10.02 -2.50
N GLU A 56 1.76 -11.20 -2.46
CA GLU A 56 1.20 -11.89 -3.61
C GLU A 56 0.09 -11.09 -4.31
N GLY A 57 -0.58 -10.20 -3.57
CA GLY A 57 -1.59 -9.27 -4.10
C GLY A 57 -0.99 -8.10 -4.89
N CYS A 58 0.32 -7.86 -4.79
CA CYS A 58 0.97 -6.74 -5.48
C CYS A 58 1.19 -7.05 -6.97
N PRO A 59 0.53 -6.33 -7.92
CA PRO A 59 0.68 -6.59 -9.36
C PRO A 59 2.08 -6.23 -9.90
N HIS A 60 2.88 -5.49 -9.11
CA HIS A 60 4.22 -5.05 -9.44
C HIS A 60 5.31 -5.76 -8.64
N ARG A 61 4.98 -6.81 -7.86
CA ARG A 61 5.92 -7.50 -6.96
C ARG A 61 7.26 -7.86 -7.60
N SER A 62 7.25 -8.28 -8.87
CA SER A 62 8.47 -8.69 -9.60
C SER A 62 9.44 -7.55 -9.90
N GLN A 63 9.06 -6.30 -9.61
CA GLN A 63 9.91 -5.12 -9.76
C GLN A 63 10.70 -4.81 -8.48
N PHE A 64 10.42 -5.51 -7.38
CA PHE A 64 11.06 -5.32 -6.09
C PHE A 64 12.06 -6.44 -5.82
N PRO A 65 13.15 -6.16 -5.08
CA PRO A 65 14.05 -7.21 -4.62
C PRO A 65 13.34 -8.12 -3.61
N GLU A 66 13.85 -9.34 -3.44
CA GLU A 66 13.41 -10.20 -2.33
C GLU A 66 13.68 -9.51 -0.98
N PRO A 67 12.80 -9.70 0.02
CA PRO A 67 12.97 -9.08 1.34
C PRO A 67 14.27 -9.51 2.01
N THR A 68 14.91 -8.57 2.68
CA THR A 68 16.11 -8.81 3.46
C THR A 68 15.77 -9.23 4.89
N GLU A 69 16.76 -9.71 5.64
CA GLU A 69 16.61 -9.97 7.08
C GLU A 69 16.23 -8.68 7.86
N GLU A 70 16.75 -7.52 7.43
CA GLU A 70 16.39 -6.22 8.03
C GLU A 70 14.92 -5.84 7.82
N ASP A 71 14.36 -6.20 6.66
CA ASP A 71 12.94 -6.03 6.38
C ASP A 71 12.08 -6.88 7.33
N ALA A 72 12.46 -8.15 7.53
CA ALA A 72 11.79 -9.04 8.47
C ALA A 72 11.81 -8.47 9.90
N ILE A 73 12.99 -8.06 10.38
CA ILE A 73 13.13 -7.43 11.72
C ILE A 73 12.27 -6.17 11.80
N THR A 74 12.24 -5.34 10.77
CA THR A 74 11.41 -4.13 10.75
C THR A 74 9.93 -4.46 10.87
N LEU A 75 9.44 -5.44 10.11
CA LEU A 75 8.04 -5.82 10.10
C LEU A 75 7.59 -6.46 11.42
N LEU A 76 8.42 -7.34 12.01
CA LEU A 76 8.13 -7.95 13.32
C LEU A 76 8.03 -6.91 14.43
N ASN A 77 8.94 -5.92 14.44
CA ASN A 77 8.87 -4.82 15.39
C ASN A 77 7.59 -3.96 15.19
N LEU A 78 7.14 -3.79 13.94
CA LEU A 78 5.90 -3.07 13.66
C LEU A 78 4.68 -3.84 14.14
N GLU A 79 4.62 -5.15 13.92
CA GLU A 79 3.56 -6.00 14.45
C GLU A 79 3.49 -5.94 15.98
N GLU A 80 4.64 -6.06 16.67
CA GLU A 80 4.70 -5.95 18.12
C GLU A 80 4.20 -4.59 18.63
N GLN A 81 4.52 -3.50 17.94
CA GLN A 81 4.02 -2.16 18.28
C GLN A 81 2.50 -2.09 18.15
N LEU A 82 1.95 -2.60 17.04
CA LEU A 82 0.51 -2.62 16.80
C LEU A 82 -0.22 -3.44 17.87
N LEU A 83 0.31 -4.60 18.27
CA LEU A 83 -0.30 -5.45 19.31
C LEU A 83 -0.33 -4.79 20.70
N ARG A 84 0.59 -3.85 20.98
CA ARG A 84 0.61 -3.10 22.26
C ARG A 84 -0.36 -1.92 22.28
N GLU A 85 -0.84 -1.49 21.12
CA GLU A 85 -1.79 -0.37 20.99
C GLU A 85 -3.27 -0.83 21.05
N VAL A 86 -3.54 -2.14 21.09
CA VAL A 86 -4.87 -2.75 21.18
C VAL A 86 -5.28 -3.07 22.61
#